data_AF-A0A1A6GCB3-F1
#
_entry.id   AF-A0A1A6GCB3-F1
#
_cell.length_a   1.000
_cell.length_b   1.000
_cell.length_c   1.000
_cell.angle_alpha   90.00
_cell.angle_beta   90.00
_cell.angle_gamma   90.00
#
_symmetry.space_group_name_H-M   'P 1'
#
loop_
_entity.id
_entity.type
_entity.pdbx_description
1 polymer ?
#
loop_
_entity_poly.entity_id
_entity_poly.type
_entity_poly.pdbx_seq_one_letter_code
_entity_poly.pdbx_strand_id
1 'polypeptide(L)' 'VQPGGDQNDYAFWYDWSYLQSSDEDTRNIAFYNLGRCVRRDTYKVDNYLKVLKCRDVHGNNC' A
#
# COMPACT_ATOMS: atom_id res chain seq x y z
N VAL A 1 -11.08 16.77 -7.60
CA VAL A 1 -11.71 15.44 -7.40
C VAL A 1 -12.46 15.07 -8.68
N GLN A 2 -12.30 13.84 -9.18
CA GLN A 2 -12.89 13.41 -10.45
C GLN A 2 -14.20 12.63 -10.19
N PRO A 3 -15.36 13.12 -10.67
CA PRO A 3 -16.60 12.35 -10.61
C PRO A 3 -16.54 11.18 -11.60
N GLY A 4 -16.86 9.96 -11.14
CA GLY A 4 -16.93 8.76 -11.99
C GLY A 4 -15.62 8.00 -12.20
N GLY A 5 -14.67 8.03 -11.26
CA GLY A 5 -13.48 7.19 -11.33
C GLY A 5 -13.80 5.70 -11.22
N ASP A 6 -13.31 4.88 -12.16
CA ASP A 6 -13.41 3.42 -12.11
C ASP A 6 -12.55 2.86 -10.97
N GLN A 7 -13.16 2.09 -10.06
CA GLN A 7 -12.56 1.67 -8.79
C GLN A 7 -11.93 0.26 -8.80
N ASN A 8 -11.93 -0.44 -9.93
CA ASN A 8 -11.83 -1.90 -9.94
C ASN A 8 -10.51 -2.50 -10.44
N ASP A 9 -9.42 -1.73 -10.55
CA ASP A 9 -8.11 -2.26 -10.92
C ASP A 9 -7.14 -2.26 -9.73
N TYR A 10 -7.36 -3.16 -8.77
CA TYR A 10 -6.42 -3.42 -7.69
C TYR A 10 -5.83 -4.83 -7.81
N ALA A 11 -4.54 -4.95 -7.51
CA ALA A 11 -3.88 -6.24 -7.50
C ALA A 11 -4.33 -7.07 -6.29
N PHE A 12 -4.85 -8.27 -6.55
CA PHE A 12 -5.07 -9.25 -5.48
C PHE A 12 -3.72 -9.86 -5.05
N TRP A 13 -3.52 -10.01 -3.74
CA TRP A 13 -2.30 -10.59 -3.18
C TRP A 13 -2.50 -12.08 -2.84
N TYR A 14 -1.75 -12.96 -3.50
CA TYR A 14 -1.94 -14.42 -3.43
C TYR A 14 -1.03 -15.14 -2.41
N ASP A 15 -0.03 -14.47 -1.85
CA ASP A 15 1.01 -15.13 -1.02
C ASP A 15 0.59 -15.40 0.43
N TRP A 16 -0.72 -15.35 0.72
CA TRP A 16 -1.27 -15.61 2.05
C TRP A 16 -0.95 -17.01 2.58
N SER A 17 -0.83 -18.01 1.70
CA SER A 17 -0.51 -19.39 2.08
C SER A 17 0.87 -19.49 2.77
N TYR A 18 1.85 -18.68 2.38
CA TYR A 18 3.18 -18.69 2.99
C TYR A 18 3.18 -18.21 4.45
N LEU A 19 2.21 -17.36 4.83
CA LEU A 19 2.04 -16.95 6.23
C LEU A 19 1.55 -18.09 7.13
N GLN A 20 0.89 -19.10 6.55
CA GLN A 20 0.39 -20.28 7.24
C GLN A 20 1.33 -21.48 7.12
N SER A 21 2.53 -21.30 6.56
CA SER A 21 3.49 -22.38 6.40
C SER A 21 3.84 -23.02 7.75
N SER A 22 3.92 -24.35 7.78
CA SER A 22 4.45 -25.11 8.90
C SER A 22 5.97 -24.97 9.02
N ASP A 23 6.64 -24.65 7.92
CA ASP A 23 8.07 -24.32 7.87
C ASP A 23 8.30 -22.92 8.47
N GLU A 24 9.06 -22.87 9.56
CA GLU A 24 9.28 -21.64 10.33
C GLU A 24 10.02 -20.57 9.55
N ASP A 25 11.06 -20.94 8.80
CA ASP A 25 11.86 -19.99 8.02
C ASP A 25 11.02 -19.33 6.92
N THR A 26 10.26 -20.13 6.19
CA THR A 26 9.31 -19.66 5.17
C THR A 26 8.29 -18.70 5.78
N ARG A 27 7.70 -19.08 6.91
CA ARG A 27 6.71 -18.25 7.60
C ARG A 27 7.32 -16.92 8.07
N ASN A 28 8.51 -16.95 8.67
CA ASN A 28 9.21 -15.76 9.15
C ASN A 28 9.57 -14.81 8.01
N ILE A 29 10.06 -15.33 6.88
CA ILE A 29 10.35 -14.52 5.68
C ILE A 29 9.08 -13.89 5.12
N ALA A 30 7.96 -14.65 5.07
CA ALA A 30 6.68 -14.13 4.60
C ALA A 30 6.18 -12.96 5.45
N PHE A 31 6.24 -13.07 6.79
CA PHE A 31 5.87 -11.97 7.69
C PHE A 31 6.80 -10.77 7.56
N TYR A 32 8.11 -10.99 7.44
CA TYR A 32 9.08 -9.90 7.22
C TYR A 32 8.76 -9.12 5.94
N ASN A 33 8.52 -9.83 4.84
CA ASN A 33 8.19 -9.21 3.56
C ASN A 33 6.86 -8.46 3.62
N LEU A 34 5.83 -9.04 4.25
CA LEU A 34 4.55 -8.38 4.46
C LEU A 34 4.73 -7.06 5.22
N GLY A 35 5.41 -7.09 6.37
CA GLY A 35 5.65 -5.90 7.18
C GLY A 35 6.44 -4.83 6.41
N ARG A 36 7.45 -5.24 5.64
CA ARG A 36 8.23 -4.34 4.78
C ARG A 36 7.37 -3.67 3.70
N CYS A 37 6.52 -4.42 3.02
CA CYS A 37 5.63 -3.91 1.98
C CYS A 37 4.57 -2.97 2.56
N VAL A 38 3.90 -3.35 3.64
CA VAL A 38 2.90 -2.51 4.32
C VAL A 38 3.51 -1.17 4.74
N ARG A 39 4.73 -1.18 5.31
CA ARG A 39 5.44 0.05 5.69
C ARG A 39 5.69 0.95 4.47
N ARG A 40 6.15 0.37 3.36
CA ARG A 40 6.45 1.09 2.12
C ARG A 40 5.19 1.71 1.51
N ASP A 41 4.12 0.93 1.40
CA ASP A 41 2.91 1.35 0.73
C ASP A 41 2.14 2.38 1.56
N THR A 42 2.12 2.23 2.89
CA THR A 42 1.58 3.25 3.79
C THR A 42 2.30 4.59 3.62
N TYR A 43 3.63 4.58 3.56
CA TYR A 43 4.43 5.78 3.33
C TYR A 43 4.16 6.41 1.95
N LYS A 44 3.95 5.57 0.93
CA LYS A 44 3.63 6.02 -0.43
C LYS A 44 2.25 6.69 -0.48
N VAL A 45 1.23 6.07 0.12
CA VAL A 45 -0.13 6.61 0.20
C VAL A 45 -0.14 7.94 0.96
N ASP A 46 0.51 8.01 2.13
CA ASP A 46 0.61 9.24 2.91
C ASP A 46 1.25 10.39 2.10
N ASN A 47 2.37 10.12 1.41
CA ASN A 47 3.00 11.13 0.56
C ASN A 47 2.11 11.58 -0.59
N TYR A 48 1.42 10.65 -1.26
CA TYR A 48 0.49 11.02 -2.33
C TYR A 48 -0.66 11.88 -1.81
N LEU A 49 -1.23 11.55 -0.65
CA LEU A 49 -2.26 12.37 -0.04
C LEU A 49 -1.76 13.76 0.34
N LYS A 50 -0.53 13.89 0.86
CA LYS A 50 0.10 15.18 1.15
C LYS A 50 0.27 16.03 -0.11
N VAL A 51 0.79 15.44 -1.19
CA VAL A 51 0.98 16.12 -2.48
C VAL A 51 -0.36 16.52 -3.09
N LEU A 52 -1.35 15.64 -3.09
CA LEU A 52 -2.69 15.92 -3.61
C LEU A 52 -3.39 17.01 -2.80
N LYS A 53 -3.32 16.94 -1.46
CA LYS A 53 -3.83 18.01 -0.59
C LYS A 53 -3.18 19.34 -0.92
N CYS A 54 -1.86 19.34 -1.10
CA CYS A 54 -1.12 20.55 -1.43
C CYS A 54 -1.59 21.19 -2.75
N ARG A 55 -1.70 20.36 -3.79
CA ARG A 55 -2.11 20.82 -5.11
C ARG A 55 -3.57 21.26 -5.15
N ASP A 56 -4.48 20.43 -4.62
CA ASP A 56 -5.92 20.57 -4.85
C ASP A 56 -6.60 21.49 -3.82
N VAL A 57 -6.04 21.63 -2.61
CA VAL A 57 -6.59 22.51 -1.55
C VAL A 57 -5.83 23.83 -1.46
N HIS A 58 -4.50 23.79 -1.57
CA HIS A 58 -3.65 24.97 -1.36
C HIS A 58 -3.09 25.58 -2.65
N GLY A 59 -3.43 25.04 -3.82
CA GLY A 59 -2.94 25.57 -5.10
C GLY A 59 -1.41 25.51 -5.23
N ASN A 60 -0.78 24.48 -4.64
CA ASN A 60 0.68 24.29 -4.52
C ASN A 60 1.39 25.26 -3.55
N ASN A 61 0.67 26.07 -2.76
CA ASN A 61 1.25 26.91 -1.72
C ASN A 61 1.25 26.19 -0.37
N CYS A 62 2.16 25.25 -0.23
CA CYS A 62 2.44 24.46 0.98
C CYS A 62 3.90 24.68 1.39
#